data_AF-W1NG15-F1
#
_entry.id   AF-W1NG15-F1
#
_cell.length_a   1.000
_cell.length_b   1.000
_cell.length_c   1.000
_cell.angle_alpha   90.00
_cell.angle_beta   90.00
_cell.angle_gamma   90.00
#
_symmetry.space_group_name_H-M   'P 1'
#
loop_
_entity.id
_entity.type
_entity.pdbx_description
1 polymer ?
#
loop_
_entity_poly.entity_id
_entity_poly.type
_entity_poly.pdbx_seq_one_letter_code
_entity_poly.pdbx_strand_id
1 'polypeptide(L)'
;MGEVLQVVLNSGHKMPLIAMGTAQFTFAEDDGSLKLPILEAMVLGYRHFDTAKLCKSERALGEAIAQALNTNIIRSRGDIFITSELWCTDVHLTRSCLPLRKG
;
A
#
# COMPACT_ATOMS: atom_id res chain seq x y z
N MET A 1 -13.95 -17.12 -9.03
CA MET A 1 -13.12 -15.93 -8.78
C MET A 1 -12.14 -15.83 -9.93
N GLY A 2 -12.10 -14.69 -10.63
CA GLY A 2 -11.16 -14.49 -11.74
C GLY A 2 -9.72 -14.44 -11.26
N GLU A 3 -8.79 -14.82 -12.13
CA GLU A 3 -7.35 -14.69 -11.88
C GLU A 3 -6.97 -13.21 -11.88
N VAL A 4 -6.19 -12.76 -10.88
CA VAL A 4 -5.70 -11.38 -10.81
C VAL A 4 -4.54 -11.24 -11.78
N LEU A 5 -4.61 -10.28 -12.71
CA LEU A 5 -3.50 -10.00 -13.61
C LEU A 5 -2.28 -9.47 -12.85
N GLN A 6 -1.12 -10.08 -13.09
CA GLN A 6 0.13 -9.79 -12.39
C GLN A 6 1.29 -9.60 -13.37
N VAL A 7 2.28 -8.83 -12.94
CA VAL A 7 3.57 -8.68 -13.60
C VAL A 7 4.67 -9.21 -12.68
N VAL A 8 5.74 -9.78 -13.27
CA VAL A 8 6.94 -10.18 -12.53
C VAL A 8 7.90 -8.99 -12.54
N LEU A 9 8.22 -8.48 -11.36
CA LEU A 9 9.22 -7.43 -11.19
C LEU A 9 10.63 -7.97 -11.48
N ASN A 10 11.59 -7.09 -11.75
CA ASN A 10 12.99 -7.48 -11.91
C ASN A 10 13.59 -8.18 -10.67
N SER A 11 12.97 -7.99 -9.50
CA SER A 11 13.29 -8.67 -8.25
C SER A 11 12.77 -10.12 -8.19
N GLY A 12 12.08 -10.60 -9.22
CA GLY A 12 11.45 -11.93 -9.27
C GLY A 12 10.11 -12.04 -8.54
N HIS A 13 9.66 -10.98 -7.85
CA HIS A 13 8.39 -10.97 -7.14
C HIS A 13 7.21 -10.67 -8.08
N LYS A 14 6.07 -11.30 -7.84
CA LYS A 14 4.82 -11.03 -8.57
C LYS A 14 4.09 -9.84 -7.94
N MET A 15 3.65 -8.91 -8.77
CA MET A 15 2.88 -7.73 -8.36
C MET A 15 1.58 -7.65 -9.15
N PRO A 16 0.41 -7.49 -8.50
CA PRO A 16 -0.84 -7.22 -9.21
C PRO A 16 -0.77 -5.89 -9.97
N LEU A 17 -1.27 -5.89 -11.21
CA LEU A 17 -1.21 -4.73 -12.09
C LEU A 17 -2.06 -3.54 -11.61
N ILE A 18 -3.16 -3.83 -10.92
CA ILE A 18 -4.09 -2.81 -10.43
C ILE A 18 -3.95 -2.69 -8.92
N ALA A 19 -3.63 -1.47 -8.47
CA ALA A 19 -3.51 -1.11 -7.06
C ALA A 19 -4.68 -0.21 -6.61
N MET A 20 -5.10 -0.37 -5.35
CA MET A 20 -5.97 0.58 -4.67
C MET A 20 -5.12 1.59 -3.91
N GLY A 21 -5.20 2.87 -4.29
CA GLY A 21 -4.55 3.95 -3.56
C GLY A 21 -5.33 4.33 -2.30
N THR A 22 -4.62 4.57 -1.19
CA THR A 22 -5.24 4.91 0.11
C THR A 22 -5.06 6.37 0.51
N ALA A 23 -4.60 7.23 -0.41
CA ALA A 23 -4.44 8.66 -0.16
C ALA A 23 -5.80 9.37 -0.06
N GLN A 24 -5.96 10.21 0.96
CA GLN A 24 -7.14 11.07 1.12
C GLN A 24 -6.83 12.52 0.72
N PHE A 25 -7.86 13.21 0.23
CA PHE A 25 -7.79 14.66 0.08
C PHE A 25 -7.64 15.29 1.47
N THR A 26 -6.66 16.18 1.65
CA THR A 26 -6.19 16.82 2.91
C THR A 26 -5.11 16.11 3.73
N PHE A 27 -4.76 14.84 3.45
CA PHE A 27 -3.77 14.08 4.26
C PHE A 27 -4.01 14.18 5.78
N ALA A 28 -5.28 14.35 6.17
CA ALA A 28 -5.68 14.35 7.56
C ALA A 28 -5.46 12.96 8.18
N GLU A 29 -5.46 12.89 9.51
CA GLU A 29 -5.57 11.60 10.19
C GLU A 29 -6.83 10.89 9.70
N ASP A 30 -6.75 9.57 9.56
CA ASP A 30 -7.93 8.76 9.26
C ASP A 30 -8.95 8.89 10.41
N ASP A 31 -10.16 9.33 10.08
CA ASP A 31 -11.30 9.42 11.00
C ASP A 31 -12.06 8.09 11.12
N GLY A 32 -11.48 7.00 10.59
CA GLY A 32 -12.07 5.68 10.49
C GLY A 32 -12.79 5.44 9.15
N SER A 33 -12.80 6.42 8.24
CA SER A 33 -13.48 6.30 6.95
C SER A 33 -12.74 5.39 5.95
N LEU A 34 -11.43 5.14 6.11
CA LEU A 34 -10.67 4.34 5.13
C LEU A 34 -10.84 2.84 5.25
N LYS A 35 -11.13 2.34 6.45
CA LYS A 35 -11.14 0.88 6.69
C LYS A 35 -12.19 0.16 5.83
N LEU A 36 -13.39 0.73 5.73
CA LEU A 36 -14.50 0.12 4.99
C LEU A 36 -14.23 0.05 3.48
N PRO A 37 -13.83 1.14 2.78
CA PRO A 37 -13.44 1.10 1.37
C PRO A 37 -12.31 0.10 1.08
N ILE A 38 -11.31 0.00 1.96
CA ILE A 38 -10.21 -0.96 1.80
C ILE A 38 -10.74 -2.40 1.88
N LEU A 39 -11.63 -2.69 2.83
CA LEU A 39 -12.27 -4.00 2.95
C LEU A 39 -13.10 -4.35 1.71
N GLU A 40 -13.91 -3.40 1.24
CA GLU A 40 -14.72 -3.57 0.03
C GLU A 40 -13.85 -3.83 -1.20
N ALA A 41 -12.73 -3.13 -1.36
CA ALA A 41 -11.77 -3.40 -2.41
C ALA A 41 -11.25 -4.86 -2.34
N MET A 42 -10.95 -5.38 -1.14
CA MET A 42 -10.55 -6.79 -0.99
C MET A 42 -11.66 -7.77 -1.40
N VAL A 43 -12.92 -7.47 -1.07
CA VAL A 43 -14.10 -8.26 -1.48
C VAL A 43 -14.25 -8.24 -3.01
N LEU A 44 -14.03 -7.09 -3.65
CA LEU A 44 -14.06 -6.93 -5.10
C LEU A 44 -12.88 -7.61 -5.82
N GLY A 45 -11.87 -8.09 -5.07
CA GLY A 45 -10.75 -8.85 -5.60
C GLY A 45 -9.45 -8.07 -5.71
N TYR A 46 -9.37 -6.83 -5.20
CA TYR A 46 -8.09 -6.11 -5.13
C TYR A 46 -7.11 -6.86 -4.23
N ARG A 47 -5.87 -6.96 -4.70
CA ARG A 47 -4.77 -7.62 -3.99
C ARG A 47 -3.53 -6.75 -3.88
N HIS A 48 -3.55 -5.53 -4.42
CA HIS A 48 -2.46 -4.58 -4.32
C HIS A 48 -2.97 -3.28 -3.70
N PHE A 49 -2.35 -2.85 -2.61
CA PHE A 49 -2.68 -1.62 -1.89
C PHE A 49 -1.46 -0.70 -1.84
N ASP A 50 -1.68 0.56 -2.19
CA ASP A 50 -0.67 1.61 -2.29
C ASP A 50 -0.95 2.65 -1.20
N THR A 51 0.00 2.83 -0.28
CA THR A 51 -0.10 3.72 0.88
C THR A 51 1.19 4.48 1.05
N ALA A 52 1.20 5.61 1.76
CA ALA A 52 2.43 6.31 2.12
C ALA A 52 2.43 6.62 3.61
N LYS A 53 3.60 6.93 4.19
CA LYS A 53 3.67 7.51 5.54
C LYS A 53 2.81 8.77 5.66
N LEU A 54 2.79 9.62 4.63
CA LEU A 54 1.99 10.85 4.60
C LEU A 54 0.49 10.58 4.56
N CYS A 55 0.05 9.49 3.94
CA CYS A 55 -1.37 9.16 3.80
C CYS A 55 -2.02 8.83 5.15
N LYS A 56 -1.23 8.47 6.18
CA LYS A 56 -1.70 8.08 7.52
C LYS A 56 -2.75 6.95 7.52
N SER A 57 -2.81 6.21 6.42
CA SER A 57 -3.74 5.14 6.15
C SER A 57 -3.24 3.76 6.59
N GLU A 58 -1.97 3.63 6.97
CA GLU A 58 -1.32 2.34 7.27
C GLU A 58 -2.02 1.59 8.41
N ARG A 59 -2.52 2.32 9.42
CA ARG A 59 -3.31 1.73 10.52
C ARG A 59 -4.62 1.13 10.01
N ALA A 60 -5.41 1.93 9.27
CA ALA A 60 -6.68 1.49 8.71
C ALA A 60 -6.50 0.29 7.77
N LEU A 61 -5.45 0.32 6.93
CA LEU A 61 -5.06 -0.78 6.06
C LEU A 61 -4.72 -2.05 6.86
N GLY A 62 -3.92 -1.92 7.92
CA GLY A 62 -3.59 -3.04 8.81
C GLY A 62 -4.81 -3.67 9.47
N GLU A 63 -5.73 -2.84 9.98
CA GLU A 63 -6.98 -3.30 10.57
C GLU A 63 -7.89 -3.99 9.55
N ALA A 64 -7.96 -3.47 8.32
CA ALA A 64 -8.73 -4.08 7.23
C ALA A 64 -8.16 -5.44 6.81
N ILE A 65 -6.83 -5.56 6.70
CA ILE A 65 -6.15 -6.83 6.38
C ILE A 65 -6.41 -7.86 7.48
N ALA A 66 -6.32 -7.47 8.75
CA ALA A 66 -6.58 -8.38 9.88
C ALA A 66 -8.03 -8.91 9.84
N GLN A 67 -8.99 -8.02 9.58
CA GLN A 67 -10.38 -8.42 9.43
C GLN A 67 -10.59 -9.31 8.20
N ALA A 68 -9.95 -9.02 7.07
CA ALA A 68 -10.04 -9.82 5.86
C ALA A 68 -9.48 -11.24 6.01
N LEU A 69 -8.42 -11.42 6.82
CA LEU A 69 -7.91 -12.73 7.21
C LEU A 69 -8.91 -13.47 8.11
N ASN A 70 -9.42 -12.80 9.14
CA ASN A 70 -10.37 -13.40 10.09
C ASN A 70 -11.70 -13.81 9.43
N THR A 71 -12.10 -13.10 8.38
CA THR A 71 -13.34 -13.35 7.62
C THR A 71 -13.14 -14.18 6.35
N ASN A 72 -11.90 -14.66 6.10
CA ASN A 72 -11.53 -15.42 4.91
C ASN A 72 -11.79 -14.72 3.56
N ILE A 73 -11.80 -13.38 3.53
CA ILE A 73 -11.80 -12.59 2.28
C ILE A 73 -10.46 -12.81 1.54
N ILE A 74 -9.38 -12.95 2.30
CA ILE A 74 -8.06 -13.39 1.83
C ILE A 74 -7.61 -14.61 2.62
N ARG A 75 -6.82 -15.49 2.01
CA ARG A 75 -6.38 -16.75 2.63
C ARG A 75 -5.15 -16.56 3.50
N SER A 76 -4.26 -15.67 3.08
CA SER A 76 -2.98 -15.45 3.73
C SER A 76 -2.48 -14.02 3.52
N ARG A 77 -1.50 -13.59 4.32
CA ARG A 77 -0.79 -12.33 4.08
C ARG A 77 -0.09 -12.34 2.71
N GLY A 78 0.31 -13.51 2.20
CA GLY A 78 0.94 -13.65 0.89
C GLY A 78 0.00 -13.35 -0.29
N ASP A 79 -1.31 -13.28 -0.05
CA ASP A 79 -2.29 -12.92 -1.07
C ASP A 79 -2.30 -11.41 -1.37
N ILE A 80 -1.68 -10.60 -0.51
CA ILE A 80 -1.68 -9.13 -0.59
C ILE A 80 -0.29 -8.60 -0.94
N PHE A 81 -0.24 -7.69 -1.90
CA PHE A 81 0.91 -6.84 -2.21
C PHE A 81 0.68 -5.45 -1.60
N ILE A 82 1.66 -4.91 -0.88
CA ILE A 82 1.57 -3.57 -0.27
C ILE A 82 2.77 -2.76 -0.74
N THR A 83 2.50 -1.57 -1.25
CA THR A 83 3.51 -0.56 -1.57
C THR A 83 3.45 0.54 -0.51
N SER A 84 4.62 0.94 0.01
CA SER A 84 4.74 2.07 0.93
C SER A 84 5.93 2.97 0.57
N GLU A 85 5.75 4.29 0.68
CA GLU A 85 6.78 5.28 0.38
C GLU A 85 7.41 5.90 1.62
N LEU A 86 8.74 6.00 1.60
CA LEU A 86 9.51 6.80 2.54
C LEU A 86 9.25 8.29 2.30
N TRP A 87 9.03 9.06 3.37
CA TRP A 87 8.80 10.50 3.24
C TRP A 87 10.10 11.30 3.20
N CYS A 88 10.08 12.46 2.54
CA CYS A 88 11.27 13.30 2.33
C CYS A 88 11.96 13.72 3.64
N THR A 89 11.19 13.87 4.72
CA THR A 89 11.74 14.24 6.04
C THR A 89 12.49 13.11 6.73
N ASP A 90 12.33 11.86 6.28
CA ASP A 90 12.96 10.68 6.85
C ASP A 90 14.22 10.25 6.08
N VAL A 91 14.56 10.96 5.01
CA VAL A 91 15.79 10.73 4.25
C VAL A 91 16.97 11.23 5.06
N HIS A 92 17.86 10.32 5.46
CA HIS A 92 19.11 10.69 6.10
C HIS A 92 20.04 11.29 5.04
N LEU A 93 20.35 12.60 5.19
CA LEU A 93 21.17 13.40 4.26
C LEU A 93 22.61 12.89 4.06
N THR A 94 23.07 11.93 4.87
CA THR A 94 24.48 11.51 4.92
C THR A 94 24.93 10.65 3.72
N ARG A 95 24.03 10.17 2.86
CA ARG A 95 24.40 9.29 1.71
C ARG A 95 23.78 9.62 0.36
N SER A 96 22.79 10.50 0.29
CA SER A 96 21.98 10.71 -0.92
C SER A 96 22.39 11.92 -1.75
N CYS A 97 23.17 12.84 -1.18
CA CYS A 97 23.63 14.05 -1.86
C CYS A 97 25.13 13.93 -2.11
N LEU A 98 25.53 13.27 -3.20
CA LEU A 98 26.77 13.71 -3.85
C LEU A 98 26.55 15.19 -4.21
N PRO A 99 27.46 16.12 -3.90
CA PRO A 99 27.29 17.50 -4.28
C PRO A 99 27.14 17.55 -5.80
N LEU A 100 25.96 17.99 -6.26
CA LEU A 100 25.79 18.43 -7.64
C LEU A 100 26.80 19.55 -7.84
N ARG A 101 27.92 19.18 -8.47
CA ARG A 101 29.00 20.06 -8.86
C ARG A 101 28.38 21.08 -9.81
N LYS A 102 28.07 22.28 -9.31
CA LYS A 102 27.72 23.43 -10.14
C LYS A 102 28.94 23.68 -11.03
N GLY A 103 28.73 23.59 -12.34
CA GLY A 103 29.67 24.09 -13.35
C GLY A 103 29.75 25.59 -13.32
#